data_AF-A0A918Z6E6-F1
#
_entry.id   AF-A0A918Z6E6-F1
#
_cell.length_a   1.000
_cell.length_b   1.000
_cell.length_c   1.000
_cell.angle_alpha   90.00
_cell.angle_beta   90.00
_cell.angle_gamma   90.00
#
_symmetry.space_group_name_H-M   'P 1'
#
loop_
_entity.id
_entity.type
_entity.pdbx_description
1 polymer ?
#
loop_
_entity_poly.entity_id
_entity_poly.type
_entity_poly.pdbx_seq_one_letter_code
_entity_poly.pdbx_strand_id
1 'polypeptide(L)'
;MDNASTRPVRALARRAARLAAVVAALGLSAWAAPVGAAPVATGCVVNGQPQPGPEINGTNGDDDIRCDSLGPGDVVFGYDGRDTVRVTFNRAGVVNGNRGADTIRVEEENTGLVQAGDGNDDVVASFNGPSGRIHGNPGDDRLQVLLNEGVVDGNEGVDTCFVNEGTVLNCNP
;
A
#
# COMPACT_ATOMS: atom_id res chain seq x y z
N MET A 1 94.45 -32.97 -14.68
CA MET A 1 94.66 -31.77 -13.83
C MET A 1 93.60 -31.80 -12.75
N ASP A 2 94.02 -32.35 -11.63
CA ASP A 2 93.78 -31.96 -10.24
C ASP A 2 92.36 -31.87 -9.64
N ASN A 3 92.26 -32.70 -8.61
CA ASN A 3 91.29 -32.91 -7.56
C ASN A 3 91.25 -31.74 -6.55
N ALA A 4 90.06 -31.28 -6.15
CA ALA A 4 89.77 -30.65 -4.85
C ALA A 4 88.26 -30.74 -4.59
N SER A 5 87.77 -31.68 -3.78
CA SER A 5 87.61 -31.59 -2.32
C SER A 5 86.82 -30.36 -1.84
N THR A 6 85.60 -30.58 -1.36
CA THR A 6 85.16 -30.15 -0.01
C THR A 6 83.90 -30.92 0.40
N ARG A 7 83.95 -31.53 1.59
CA ARG A 7 82.83 -32.22 2.27
C ARG A 7 82.11 -31.21 3.23
N PRO A 8 81.26 -31.65 4.18
CA PRO A 8 79.80 -31.61 4.10
C PRO A 8 79.17 -30.76 5.23
N VAL A 9 77.89 -30.44 5.17
CA VAL A 9 77.13 -30.12 6.38
C VAL A 9 75.76 -30.79 6.32
N ARG A 10 75.61 -31.86 7.10
CA ARG A 10 74.30 -32.35 7.55
C ARG A 10 73.74 -31.28 8.48
N ALA A 11 72.44 -30.99 8.39
CA ALA A 11 71.53 -31.30 9.51
C ALA A 11 70.11 -30.80 9.27
N LEU A 12 69.20 -31.61 9.84
CA LEU A 12 67.92 -31.24 10.44
C LEU A 12 66.73 -31.03 9.51
N ALA A 13 66.04 -32.16 9.32
CA ALA A 13 64.60 -32.26 9.20
C ALA A 13 63.86 -31.23 10.07
N ARG A 14 62.91 -30.52 9.46
CA ARG A 14 61.73 -30.02 10.16
C ARG A 14 60.49 -30.40 9.37
N ARG A 15 59.74 -31.35 9.96
CA ARG A 15 58.35 -31.62 9.64
C ARG A 15 57.55 -30.33 9.81
N ALA A 16 56.76 -29.97 8.80
CA ALA A 16 55.58 -29.13 8.97
C ALA A 16 54.46 -29.75 8.15
N ALA A 17 53.65 -30.57 8.83
CA ALA A 17 52.32 -30.91 8.38
C ALA A 17 51.37 -29.77 8.74
N ARG A 18 50.19 -29.77 8.08
CA ARG A 18 48.92 -29.03 8.35
C ARG A 18 48.61 -28.04 7.21
N LEU A 19 47.40 -27.93 6.68
CA LEU A 19 46.06 -28.43 7.03
C LEU A 19 45.25 -28.33 5.72
N ALA A 20 44.63 -29.42 5.27
CA ALA A 20 43.66 -29.33 4.18
C ALA A 20 42.36 -28.75 4.77
N ALA A 21 41.95 -27.57 4.30
CA ALA A 21 40.68 -26.96 4.66
C ALA A 21 39.54 -27.72 3.95
N VAL A 22 38.69 -28.38 4.73
CA VAL A 22 37.42 -28.93 4.24
C VAL A 22 36.39 -27.80 4.28
N VAL A 23 35.99 -27.29 3.12
CA VAL A 23 34.84 -26.38 3.00
C VAL A 23 33.59 -27.24 2.89
N ALA A 24 32.86 -27.39 4.00
CA ALA A 24 31.51 -27.93 3.99
C ALA A 24 30.53 -26.77 3.73
N ALA A 25 30.12 -26.58 2.48
CA ALA A 25 29.01 -25.70 2.14
C ALA A 25 27.70 -26.39 2.54
N LEU A 26 27.22 -26.09 3.75
CA LEU A 26 25.87 -26.45 4.17
C LEU A 26 24.88 -25.52 3.45
N GLY A 27 24.25 -26.06 2.40
CA GLY A 27 23.10 -25.44 1.76
C GLY A 27 21.95 -25.37 2.75
N LEU A 28 21.71 -24.20 3.32
CA LEU A 28 20.48 -23.88 4.03
C LEU A 28 19.44 -23.56 2.96
N SER A 29 18.56 -24.53 2.67
CA SER A 29 17.31 -24.27 1.97
C SER A 29 16.46 -23.35 2.85
N ALA A 30 16.37 -22.08 2.48
CA ALA A 30 15.39 -21.16 3.05
C ALA A 30 14.01 -21.62 2.57
N TRP A 31 13.21 -22.16 3.48
CA TRP A 31 11.79 -22.34 3.24
C TRP A 31 11.19 -20.94 3.26
N ALA A 32 10.96 -20.34 2.08
CA ALA A 32 10.09 -19.19 1.99
C ALA A 32 8.71 -19.67 2.47
N ALA A 33 8.28 -19.21 3.64
CA ALA A 33 6.88 -19.35 4.02
C ALA A 33 6.05 -18.73 2.88
N PRO A 34 4.92 -19.35 2.48
CA PRO A 34 4.01 -18.67 1.57
C PRO A 34 3.65 -17.35 2.23
N VAL A 35 4.01 -16.24 1.58
CA VAL A 35 3.43 -14.94 1.91
C VAL A 35 1.93 -15.16 1.74
N GLY A 36 1.19 -15.17 2.85
CA GLY A 36 -0.25 -15.38 2.81
C GLY A 36 -0.84 -14.40 1.80
N ALA A 37 -1.59 -14.91 0.82
CA ALA A 37 -2.29 -14.05 -0.12
C ALA A 37 -3.07 -13.02 0.69
N ALA A 38 -2.82 -11.73 0.44
CA ALA A 38 -3.60 -10.68 1.07
C ALA A 38 -5.08 -10.94 0.78
N PRO A 39 -6.00 -10.62 1.73
CA PRO A 39 -7.41 -10.73 1.45
C PRO A 39 -7.71 -9.89 0.21
N VAL A 40 -8.31 -10.53 -0.79
CA VAL A 40 -8.72 -9.88 -2.05
C VAL A 40 -10.00 -9.11 -1.80
N ALA A 41 -10.17 -7.98 -2.47
CA ALA A 41 -11.40 -7.21 -2.45
C ALA A 41 -12.63 -8.10 -2.67
N THR A 42 -13.67 -7.88 -1.86
CA THR A 42 -14.88 -8.71 -1.88
C THR A 42 -16.10 -7.91 -2.29
N GLY A 43 -16.99 -8.53 -3.07
CA GLY A 43 -18.27 -7.93 -3.45
C GLY A 43 -18.14 -6.76 -4.41
N CYS A 44 -16.98 -6.59 -5.05
CA CYS A 44 -16.76 -5.45 -5.94
C CYS A 44 -17.51 -5.60 -7.27
N VAL A 45 -18.24 -4.56 -7.66
CA VAL A 45 -18.88 -4.40 -8.95
C VAL A 45 -18.60 -3.02 -9.51
N VAL A 46 -18.40 -2.94 -10.83
CA VAL A 46 -18.27 -1.70 -11.60
C VAL A 46 -19.37 -1.71 -12.64
N ASN A 47 -20.29 -0.75 -12.58
CA ASN A 47 -21.45 -0.66 -13.48
C ASN A 47 -22.27 -1.96 -13.53
N GLY A 48 -22.40 -2.62 -12.37
CA GLY A 48 -23.10 -3.90 -12.21
C GLY A 48 -22.33 -5.13 -12.70
N GLN A 49 -21.12 -4.99 -13.23
CA GLN A 49 -20.26 -6.12 -13.59
C GLN A 49 -19.35 -6.48 -12.42
N PRO A 50 -19.33 -7.75 -11.98
CA PRO A 50 -18.39 -8.21 -10.94
C PRO A 50 -16.96 -7.97 -11.37
N GLN A 51 -16.18 -7.40 -10.47
CA GLN A 51 -14.79 -7.12 -10.72
C GLN A 51 -13.91 -7.62 -9.57
N PRO A 52 -13.14 -8.69 -9.78
CA PRO A 52 -12.28 -9.20 -8.71
C PRO A 52 -11.11 -8.25 -8.49
N GLY A 53 -10.73 -8.07 -7.23
CA GLY A 53 -9.49 -7.38 -6.86
C GLY A 53 -8.23 -8.13 -7.33
N PRO A 54 -7.04 -7.57 -7.08
CA PRO A 54 -6.80 -6.44 -6.16
C PRO A 54 -7.04 -5.06 -6.76
N GLU A 55 -7.00 -4.91 -8.08
CA GLU A 55 -7.26 -3.64 -8.75
C GLU A 55 -8.72 -3.60 -9.21
N ILE A 56 -9.46 -2.58 -8.77
CA ILE A 56 -10.86 -2.34 -9.13
C ILE A 56 -10.89 -1.10 -10.03
N ASN A 57 -11.22 -1.29 -11.30
CA ASN A 57 -11.04 -0.33 -12.37
C ASN A 57 -12.40 0.12 -12.91
N GLY A 58 -12.69 1.41 -12.77
CA GLY A 58 -13.67 2.13 -13.56
C GLY A 58 -13.30 2.23 -15.04
N THR A 59 -13.91 3.18 -15.72
CA THR A 59 -13.78 3.51 -17.13
C THR A 59 -13.50 5.01 -17.27
N ASN A 60 -13.38 5.53 -18.49
CA ASN A 60 -13.13 6.97 -18.69
C ASN A 60 -14.43 7.82 -18.64
N GLY A 61 -15.50 7.33 -18.03
CA GLY A 61 -16.71 8.11 -17.81
C GLY A 61 -17.42 7.66 -16.55
N ASP A 62 -18.47 8.40 -16.16
CA ASP A 62 -19.20 8.22 -14.90
C ASP A 62 -19.51 6.75 -14.56
N ASP A 63 -18.86 6.24 -13.52
CA ASP A 63 -19.01 4.87 -13.03
C ASP A 63 -19.79 4.79 -11.71
N ASP A 64 -20.46 3.67 -11.53
CA ASP A 64 -21.05 3.24 -10.26
C ASP A 64 -20.26 2.04 -9.72
N ILE A 65 -19.38 2.32 -8.76
CA ILE A 65 -18.45 1.34 -8.18
C ILE A 65 -18.91 1.02 -6.75
N ARG A 66 -19.12 -0.27 -6.47
CA ARG A 66 -19.47 -0.74 -5.13
C ARG A 66 -18.57 -1.87 -4.71
N CYS A 67 -18.11 -1.86 -3.46
CA CYS A 67 -17.34 -2.95 -2.85
C CYS A 67 -17.80 -3.19 -1.42
N ASP A 68 -17.94 -4.46 -1.02
CA ASP A 68 -18.27 -4.79 0.37
C ASP A 68 -17.07 -4.56 1.28
N SER A 69 -15.87 -4.98 0.86
CA SER A 69 -14.65 -4.81 1.63
C SER A 69 -13.42 -4.66 0.74
N LEU A 70 -12.53 -3.75 1.13
CA LEU A 70 -11.16 -3.62 0.63
C LEU A 70 -10.18 -3.97 1.75
N GLY A 71 -9.15 -4.74 1.42
CA GLY A 71 -8.06 -5.14 2.29
C GLY A 71 -6.71 -4.56 1.84
N PRO A 72 -5.62 -4.93 2.54
CA PRO A 72 -4.27 -4.50 2.17
C PRO A 72 -3.91 -4.89 0.73
N GLY A 73 -3.54 -3.89 -0.08
CA GLY A 73 -3.14 -4.08 -1.47
C GLY A 73 -4.29 -3.99 -2.48
N ASP A 74 -5.55 -3.92 -2.02
CA ASP A 74 -6.67 -3.61 -2.90
C ASP A 74 -6.69 -2.10 -3.21
N VAL A 75 -6.99 -1.77 -4.47
CA VAL A 75 -7.05 -0.39 -4.96
C VAL A 75 -8.27 -0.22 -5.87
N VAL A 76 -9.11 0.77 -5.58
CA VAL A 76 -10.18 1.23 -6.47
C VAL A 76 -9.70 2.45 -7.25
N PHE A 77 -9.93 2.47 -8.56
CA PHE A 77 -9.68 3.58 -9.48
C PHE A 77 -10.98 3.98 -10.18
N GLY A 78 -11.46 5.20 -9.97
CA GLY A 78 -12.56 5.80 -10.74
C GLY A 78 -12.16 6.10 -12.19
N TYR A 79 -11.01 6.75 -12.37
CA TYR A 79 -10.41 7.24 -13.62
C TYR A 79 -10.92 8.61 -14.04
N ASP A 80 -11.54 8.76 -15.20
CA ASP A 80 -12.06 10.05 -15.65
C ASP A 80 -13.59 9.97 -15.55
N GLY A 81 -14.25 11.01 -15.06
CA GLY A 81 -15.72 11.02 -15.02
C GLY A 81 -16.22 11.61 -13.71
N ARG A 82 -17.53 11.60 -13.51
CA ARG A 82 -18.10 11.77 -12.18
C ARG A 82 -18.52 10.41 -11.67
N ASP A 83 -17.68 9.84 -10.81
CA ASP A 83 -17.89 8.51 -10.30
C ASP A 83 -18.66 8.53 -8.99
N THR A 84 -19.40 7.46 -8.73
CA THR A 84 -19.98 7.16 -7.44
C THR A 84 -19.31 5.91 -6.90
N VAL A 85 -18.47 6.06 -5.88
CA VAL A 85 -17.77 4.96 -5.22
C VAL A 85 -18.39 4.71 -3.85
N ARG A 86 -18.79 3.47 -3.58
CA ARG A 86 -19.34 3.03 -2.30
C ARG A 86 -18.57 1.83 -1.78
N VAL A 87 -17.93 1.99 -0.64
CA VAL A 87 -17.20 0.92 0.05
C VAL A 87 -17.80 0.73 1.42
N THR A 88 -18.25 -0.48 1.77
CA THR A 88 -18.79 -0.70 3.12
C THR A 88 -17.64 -0.69 4.14
N PHE A 89 -16.57 -1.47 3.91
CA PHE A 89 -15.39 -1.51 4.76
C PHE A 89 -14.09 -1.25 3.98
N ASN A 90 -13.38 -0.15 4.24
CA ASN A 90 -12.03 0.07 3.74
C ASN A 90 -11.00 -0.30 4.82
N ARG A 91 -10.59 -1.57 4.88
CA ARG A 91 -9.67 -2.11 5.88
C ARG A 91 -8.23 -2.15 5.34
N ALA A 92 -7.62 -0.97 5.25
CA ALA A 92 -6.27 -0.78 4.71
C ALA A 92 -6.14 -0.93 3.18
N GLY A 93 -7.24 -0.82 2.43
CA GLY A 93 -7.21 -0.62 0.98
C GLY A 93 -7.03 0.84 0.60
N VAL A 94 -7.04 1.09 -0.71
CA VAL A 94 -6.96 2.44 -1.30
C VAL A 94 -8.18 2.67 -2.17
N VAL A 95 -8.83 3.82 -2.00
CA VAL A 95 -9.87 4.33 -2.90
C VAL A 95 -9.34 5.59 -3.56
N ASN A 96 -9.36 5.65 -4.90
CA ASN A 96 -8.91 6.80 -5.68
C ASN A 96 -9.98 7.15 -6.72
N GLY A 97 -10.66 8.30 -6.57
CA GLY A 97 -11.62 8.79 -7.58
C GLY A 97 -10.92 9.18 -8.88
N ASN A 98 -9.71 9.73 -8.78
CA ASN A 98 -8.88 10.24 -9.88
C ASN A 98 -9.38 11.56 -10.44
N ARG A 99 -9.97 11.66 -11.64
CA ARG A 99 -10.34 12.94 -12.25
C ARG A 99 -11.84 13.08 -12.39
N GLY A 100 -12.32 14.24 -11.96
CA GLY A 100 -13.69 14.69 -12.09
C GLY A 100 -14.30 14.87 -10.71
N ALA A 101 -15.57 15.27 -10.68
CA ALA A 101 -16.24 15.65 -9.44
C ALA A 101 -16.96 14.44 -8.86
N ASP A 102 -16.26 13.66 -8.04
CA ASP A 102 -16.65 12.34 -7.58
C ASP A 102 -17.49 12.37 -6.31
N THR A 103 -18.21 11.28 -6.06
CA THR A 103 -18.90 11.02 -4.78
C THR A 103 -18.38 9.72 -4.18
N ILE A 104 -17.71 9.81 -3.03
CA ILE A 104 -17.13 8.65 -2.34
C ILE A 104 -17.81 8.44 -1.00
N ARG A 105 -18.28 7.23 -0.74
CA ARG A 105 -18.93 6.84 0.52
C ARG A 105 -18.23 5.65 1.14
N VAL A 106 -17.71 5.83 2.36
CA VAL A 106 -17.27 4.72 3.21
C VAL A 106 -18.29 4.51 4.32
N GLU A 107 -19.08 3.43 4.21
CA GLU A 107 -20.34 3.32 4.95
C GLU A 107 -20.16 2.93 6.42
N GLU A 108 -19.16 2.12 6.74
CA GLU A 108 -18.96 1.62 8.10
C GLU A 108 -17.61 2.06 8.65
N GLU A 109 -16.50 1.60 8.06
CA GLU A 109 -15.15 1.81 8.63
C GLU A 109 -14.11 2.11 7.54
N ASN A 110 -13.34 3.17 7.75
CA ASN A 110 -12.10 3.46 7.03
C ASN A 110 -10.89 3.34 7.95
N THR A 111 -10.01 2.37 7.69
CA THR A 111 -8.65 2.31 8.23
C THR A 111 -7.58 2.32 7.12
N GLY A 112 -8.01 2.50 5.87
CA GLY A 112 -7.16 2.66 4.70
C GLY A 112 -7.04 4.11 4.25
N LEU A 113 -6.80 4.28 2.95
CA LEU A 113 -6.65 5.57 2.31
C LEU A 113 -7.82 5.83 1.37
N VAL A 114 -8.43 7.00 1.48
CA VAL A 114 -9.34 7.57 0.49
C VAL A 114 -8.68 8.81 -0.10
N GLN A 115 -8.60 8.86 -1.44
CA GLN A 115 -8.16 9.99 -2.23
C GLN A 115 -9.33 10.35 -3.15
N ALA A 116 -9.92 11.53 -2.97
CA ALA A 116 -11.06 11.94 -3.78
C ALA A 116 -10.61 12.20 -5.23
N GLY A 117 -9.70 13.14 -5.44
CA GLY A 117 -9.03 13.27 -6.73
C GLY A 117 -8.88 14.71 -7.17
N ASP A 118 -8.71 14.92 -8.47
CA ASP A 118 -8.81 16.23 -9.09
C ASP A 118 -10.29 16.53 -9.37
N GLY A 119 -10.88 17.53 -8.73
CA GLY A 119 -12.28 17.89 -8.92
C GLY A 119 -12.93 18.36 -7.63
N ASN A 120 -14.18 18.83 -7.72
CA ASN A 120 -14.90 19.23 -6.51
C ASN A 120 -15.69 18.03 -6.00
N ASP A 121 -15.13 17.32 -5.04
CA ASP A 121 -15.60 16.01 -4.61
C ASP A 121 -16.52 16.08 -3.39
N ASP A 122 -17.32 15.03 -3.20
CA ASP A 122 -18.13 14.79 -2.01
C ASP A 122 -17.73 13.46 -1.36
N VAL A 123 -17.08 13.54 -0.20
CA VAL A 123 -16.65 12.37 0.56
C VAL A 123 -17.42 12.27 1.87
N VAL A 124 -18.09 11.13 2.07
CA VAL A 124 -18.80 10.82 3.31
C VAL A 124 -18.25 9.54 3.93
N ALA A 125 -17.81 9.61 5.18
CA ALA A 125 -17.39 8.45 5.95
C ALA A 125 -18.10 8.38 7.32
N SER A 126 -18.62 7.21 7.67
CA SER A 126 -19.22 7.01 9.00
C SER A 126 -18.16 7.00 10.10
N PHE A 127 -17.08 6.25 9.90
CA PHE A 127 -15.97 6.17 10.83
C PHE A 127 -14.63 6.18 10.09
N ASN A 128 -13.76 7.12 10.43
CA ASN A 128 -12.37 7.16 10.01
C ASN A 128 -11.50 6.77 11.20
N GLY A 129 -11.06 5.52 11.25
CA GLY A 129 -10.29 4.96 12.35
C GLY A 129 -8.86 5.52 12.45
N PRO A 130 -8.09 5.13 13.47
CA PRO A 130 -6.81 5.77 13.80
C PRO A 130 -5.75 5.76 12.70
N SER A 131 -5.80 4.76 11.80
CA SER A 131 -4.89 4.66 10.64
C SER A 131 -5.51 5.19 9.35
N GLY A 132 -6.80 5.53 9.38
CA GLY A 132 -7.57 6.02 8.26
C GLY A 132 -7.12 7.41 7.83
N ARG A 133 -7.04 7.60 6.51
CA ARG A 133 -6.71 8.87 5.87
C ARG A 133 -7.77 9.16 4.82
N ILE A 134 -8.29 10.38 4.82
CA ILE A 134 -9.21 10.88 3.80
C ILE A 134 -8.63 12.19 3.27
N HIS A 135 -8.35 12.22 1.98
CA HIS A 135 -7.81 13.38 1.28
C HIS A 135 -8.79 13.84 0.20
N GLY A 136 -9.12 15.13 0.19
CA GLY A 136 -9.82 15.78 -0.93
C GLY A 136 -8.96 15.78 -2.20
N ASN A 137 -7.72 16.28 -2.06
CA ASN A 137 -6.75 16.50 -3.16
C ASN A 137 -7.11 17.83 -3.89
N PRO A 138 -6.70 18.10 -5.15
CA PRO A 138 -7.05 19.37 -5.79
C PRO A 138 -8.53 19.57 -6.09
N GLY A 139 -9.12 20.60 -5.51
CA GLY A 139 -10.51 21.01 -5.78
C GLY A 139 -11.17 21.67 -4.57
N ASP A 140 -12.40 22.15 -4.75
CA ASP A 140 -13.20 22.66 -3.64
C ASP A 140 -14.10 21.54 -3.09
N ASP A 141 -13.58 20.78 -2.13
CA ASP A 141 -14.20 19.53 -1.68
C ASP A 141 -15.19 19.69 -0.53
N ARG A 142 -16.06 18.69 -0.38
CA ARG A 142 -16.92 18.51 0.79
C ARG A 142 -16.59 17.20 1.48
N LEU A 143 -16.05 17.31 2.69
CA LEU A 143 -15.64 16.14 3.48
C LEU A 143 -16.50 16.04 4.74
N GLN A 144 -17.35 15.02 4.83
CA GLN A 144 -18.16 14.74 6.01
C GLN A 144 -17.71 13.44 6.67
N VAL A 145 -17.23 13.53 7.91
CA VAL A 145 -16.81 12.36 8.70
C VAL A 145 -17.48 12.38 10.05
N LEU A 146 -18.36 11.41 10.30
CA LEU A 146 -19.18 11.38 11.50
C LEU A 146 -18.35 11.13 12.77
N LEU A 147 -17.52 10.09 12.76
CA LEU A 147 -16.54 9.81 13.82
C LEU A 147 -15.14 9.77 13.21
N ASN A 148 -14.23 10.63 13.68
CA ASN A 148 -12.88 10.73 13.15
C ASN A 148 -11.84 10.53 14.25
N GLU A 149 -11.10 9.43 14.16
CA GLU A 149 -9.91 9.14 14.96
C GLU A 149 -8.61 9.22 14.12
N GLY A 150 -8.75 9.34 12.79
CA GLY A 150 -7.66 9.44 11.84
C GLY A 150 -7.36 10.86 11.37
N VAL A 151 -6.96 10.97 10.10
CA VAL A 151 -6.67 12.24 9.43
C VAL A 151 -7.68 12.51 8.32
N VAL A 152 -8.23 13.72 8.31
CA VAL A 152 -9.00 14.29 7.20
C VAL A 152 -8.26 15.53 6.72
N ASP A 153 -7.99 15.62 5.42
CA ASP A 153 -7.23 16.71 4.83
C ASP A 153 -7.88 17.15 3.50
N GLY A 154 -8.35 18.39 3.44
CA GLY A 154 -8.87 18.97 2.19
C GLY A 154 -7.83 18.99 1.06
N ASN A 155 -6.56 19.21 1.42
CA ASN A 155 -5.44 19.51 0.51
C ASN A 155 -5.62 20.86 -0.25
N GLU A 156 -5.55 20.84 -1.59
CA GLU A 156 -5.43 22.05 -2.40
C GLU A 156 -6.81 22.56 -2.83
N GLY A 157 -7.30 23.63 -2.20
CA GLY A 157 -8.52 24.29 -2.63
C GLY A 157 -9.27 24.95 -1.48
N VAL A 158 -10.56 25.23 -1.67
CA VAL A 158 -11.44 25.78 -0.64
C VAL A 158 -12.38 24.69 -0.16
N ASP A 159 -11.89 23.88 0.76
CA ASP A 159 -12.62 22.71 1.25
C ASP A 159 -13.58 23.06 2.38
N THR A 160 -14.72 22.36 2.43
CA THR A 160 -15.67 22.41 3.54
C THR A 160 -15.68 21.08 4.26
N CYS A 161 -15.38 21.06 5.56
CA CYS A 161 -15.27 19.82 6.32
C CYS A 161 -16.18 19.80 7.54
N PHE A 162 -17.12 18.86 7.56
CA PHE A 162 -17.99 18.58 8.71
C PHE A 162 -17.45 17.34 9.46
N VAL A 163 -16.51 17.59 10.37
CA VAL A 163 -15.78 16.54 11.09
C VAL A 163 -15.78 16.84 12.59
N ASN A 164 -16.26 15.90 13.40
CA ASN A 164 -16.50 16.14 14.82
C ASN A 164 -15.22 16.07 15.69
N GLU A 165 -14.22 15.27 15.28
CA GLU A 165 -13.05 14.92 16.10
C GLU A 165 -11.78 14.68 15.23
N GLY A 166 -10.68 14.26 15.86
CA GLY A 166 -9.46 13.83 15.17
C GLY A 166 -8.62 14.94 14.54
N THR A 167 -7.74 14.58 13.60
CA THR A 167 -6.89 15.56 12.90
C THR A 167 -7.61 16.02 11.63
N VAL A 168 -7.81 17.33 11.51
CA VAL A 168 -8.46 17.98 10.37
C VAL A 168 -7.53 19.07 9.82
N LEU A 169 -7.19 19.01 8.54
CA LEU A 169 -6.23 19.88 7.87
C LEU A 169 -6.84 20.50 6.61
N ASN A 170 -6.39 21.71 6.25
CA ASN A 170 -6.79 22.41 5.03
C ASN A 170 -8.31 22.48 4.81
N CYS A 171 -9.07 22.63 5.90
CA CYS A 171 -10.52 22.63 5.88
C CYS A 171 -11.07 23.96 6.37
N ASN A 172 -12.05 24.50 5.66
CA ASN A 172 -12.93 25.52 6.19
C ASN A 172 -14.11 24.84 6.91
N PRO A 173 -14.49 25.31 8.10
CA PRO A 173 -15.65 24.79 8.82
C PRO A 173 -16.98 25.21 8.19
#